data_AF-A0A9P6Y715-F1
#
_entry.id   AF-A0A9P6Y715-F1
#
_cell.length_a   1.000
_cell.length_b   1.000
_cell.length_c   1.000
_cell.angle_alpha   90.00
_cell.angle_beta   90.00
_cell.angle_gamma   90.00
#
_symmetry.space_group_name_H-M   'P 1'
#
loop_
_entity.id
_entity.type
_entity.pdbx_description
1 polymer ?
#
loop_
_entity_poly.entity_id
_entity_poly.type
_entity_poly.pdbx_seq_one_letter_code
_entity_poly.pdbx_strand_id
1 'polypeptide(L)'
;MDDAKKQLRQLNKLAWEKDKRAATPKNLDSNIKKNTAFIKKCKTSMGADMKTQLLNDIHKLSLEKYISEIVGSVMEGMLKCKTSVDVAACVEVVSALHQRFPDNFTLLLSGQLSKNLQPPNKQYLATLSAEQKEKEESARITKQRTYLRIACELWLVGVLRSVTDGAAALSSITTNGVEAHRDAF
;
A
#
# COMPACT_ATOMS: atom_id res chain seq x y z
N MET A 1 3.61 -13.90 -19.52
CA MET A 1 3.21 -12.63 -18.87
C MET A 1 2.44 -11.84 -19.91
N ASP A 2 1.19 -11.48 -19.60
CA ASP A 2 0.32 -10.67 -20.46
C ASP A 2 1.00 -9.33 -20.83
N ASP A 3 0.74 -8.78 -22.02
CA ASP A 3 1.46 -7.61 -22.55
C ASP A 3 1.23 -6.36 -21.68
N ALA A 4 0.04 -6.22 -21.10
CA ALA A 4 -0.26 -5.18 -20.11
C ALA A 4 0.64 -5.29 -18.85
N LYS A 5 0.90 -6.51 -18.35
CA LYS A 5 1.80 -6.72 -17.20
C LYS A 5 3.25 -6.42 -17.54
N LYS A 6 3.69 -6.72 -18.78
CA LYS A 6 5.04 -6.35 -19.25
C LYS A 6 5.21 -4.84 -19.28
N GLN A 7 4.21 -4.12 -19.80
CA GLN A 7 4.22 -2.66 -19.85
C GLN A 7 4.28 -2.05 -18.45
N LEU A 8 3.44 -2.51 -17.51
CA LEU A 8 3.51 -2.07 -16.11
C LEU A 8 4.89 -2.33 -15.51
N ARG A 9 5.46 -3.52 -15.73
CA ARG A 9 6.80 -3.85 -15.24
C ARG A 9 7.87 -2.89 -15.75
N GLN A 10 7.81 -2.50 -17.02
CA GLN A 10 8.74 -1.53 -17.59
C GLN A 10 8.57 -0.16 -16.93
N LEU A 11 7.34 0.35 -16.83
CA LEU A 11 7.06 1.67 -16.25
C LEU A 11 7.45 1.76 -14.77
N ASN A 12 7.17 0.71 -13.99
CA ASN A 12 7.50 0.65 -12.57
C ASN A 12 9.02 0.56 -12.33
N LYS A 13 9.75 -0.20 -13.16
CA LYS A 13 11.22 -0.19 -13.11
C LYS A 13 11.79 1.20 -13.38
N LEU A 14 11.29 1.87 -14.41
CA LEU A 14 11.70 3.24 -14.72
C LEU A 14 11.40 4.20 -13.57
N ALA A 15 10.29 4.02 -12.84
CA ALA A 15 9.98 4.85 -11.68
C ALA A 15 11.01 4.72 -10.56
N TRP A 16 11.58 3.52 -10.37
CA TRP A 16 12.69 3.31 -9.43
C TRP A 16 14.03 3.89 -9.89
N GLU A 17 14.25 4.01 -11.20
CA GLU A 17 15.49 4.52 -11.80
C GLU A 17 15.48 6.04 -11.97
N LYS A 18 14.30 6.66 -12.08
CA LYS A 18 14.15 8.10 -12.24
C LYS A 18 14.82 8.84 -11.09
N ASP A 19 15.62 9.86 -11.45
CA ASP A 19 16.13 10.83 -10.49
C ASP A 19 14.94 11.40 -9.68
N LYS A 20 15.13 11.59 -8.37
CA LYS A 20 14.13 12.10 -7.41
C LYS A 20 13.56 13.48 -7.82
N ARG A 21 14.16 14.12 -8.82
CA ARG A 21 13.76 15.39 -9.43
C ARG A 21 12.93 15.23 -10.71
N ALA A 22 12.44 14.02 -11.02
CA ALA A 22 11.50 13.83 -12.11
C ALA A 22 10.36 14.84 -11.99
N ALA A 23 10.07 15.55 -13.10
CA ALA A 23 9.15 16.67 -13.09
C ALA A 23 7.77 16.24 -12.54
N THR A 24 7.42 16.75 -11.36
CA THR A 24 6.05 16.65 -10.84
C THR A 24 5.09 17.16 -11.92
N PRO A 25 3.97 16.46 -12.18
CA PRO A 25 2.98 16.95 -13.13
C PRO A 25 2.63 18.41 -12.80
N LYS A 26 2.68 19.28 -13.81
CA LYS A 26 2.30 20.70 -13.63
C LYS A 26 0.78 20.79 -13.47
N ASN A 27 0.30 21.80 -12.74
CA ASN A 27 -1.13 22.11 -12.57
C ASN A 27 -1.96 21.05 -11.84
N LEU A 28 -1.40 20.43 -10.79
CA LEU A 28 -2.14 19.50 -9.94
C LEU A 28 -3.17 20.24 -9.05
N ASP A 29 -4.34 19.63 -8.90
CA ASP A 29 -5.43 20.15 -8.08
C ASP A 29 -5.21 19.79 -6.60
N SER A 30 -5.02 20.83 -5.77
CA SER A 30 -4.81 20.70 -4.32
C SER A 30 -6.10 20.81 -3.49
N ASN A 31 -7.27 20.72 -4.12
CA ASN A 31 -8.56 20.79 -3.43
C ASN A 31 -8.69 19.67 -2.38
N ILE A 32 -8.79 20.05 -1.11
CA ILE A 32 -8.84 19.11 0.02
C ILE A 32 -10.02 18.15 -0.11
N LYS A 33 -11.20 18.61 -0.55
CA LYS A 33 -12.39 17.74 -0.69
C LYS A 33 -12.14 16.63 -1.72
N LYS A 34 -11.47 16.94 -2.84
CA LYS A 34 -11.14 15.94 -3.87
C LYS A 34 -10.10 14.93 -3.36
N ASN A 35 -9.08 15.40 -2.64
CA ASN A 35 -8.07 14.53 -2.02
C ASN A 35 -8.71 13.60 -0.98
N THR A 36 -9.55 14.12 -0.08
CA THR A 36 -10.29 13.30 0.89
C THR A 36 -11.22 12.30 0.22
N ALA A 37 -11.89 12.67 -0.87
CA ALA A 37 -12.70 11.76 -1.65
C ALA A 37 -11.87 10.63 -2.28
N PHE A 38 -10.70 10.95 -2.84
CA PHE A 38 -9.76 9.97 -3.38
C PHE A 38 -9.30 8.97 -2.32
N ILE A 39 -8.91 9.44 -1.13
CA ILE A 39 -8.51 8.59 0.01
C ILE A 39 -9.66 7.64 0.38
N LYS A 40 -10.89 8.14 0.50
CA LYS A 40 -12.07 7.32 0.79
C LYS A 40 -12.29 6.24 -0.28
N LYS A 41 -12.17 6.58 -1.56
CA LYS A 41 -12.29 5.59 -2.65
C LYS A 41 -11.20 4.53 -2.55
N CYS A 42 -9.96 4.89 -2.24
CA CYS A 42 -8.89 3.91 -2.01
C CYS A 42 -9.22 2.92 -0.89
N LYS A 43 -9.94 3.37 0.15
CA LYS A 43 -10.38 2.50 1.26
C LYS A 43 -11.53 1.57 0.88
N THR A 44 -12.43 1.98 0.00
CA THR A 44 -13.68 1.26 -0.27
C THR A 44 -13.77 0.56 -1.60
N SER A 45 -13.07 1.03 -2.62
CA SER A 45 -13.33 0.70 -4.02
C SER A 45 -12.03 0.68 -4.83
N MET A 46 -11.13 -0.26 -4.52
CA MET A 46 -9.86 -0.47 -5.25
C MET A 46 -9.99 -1.46 -6.42
N GLY A 47 -11.20 -1.95 -6.69
CA GLY A 47 -11.48 -2.93 -7.73
C GLY A 47 -11.68 -2.31 -9.11
N ALA A 48 -12.18 -3.13 -10.04
CA ALA A 48 -12.34 -2.73 -11.44
C ALA A 48 -13.39 -1.63 -11.66
N ASP A 49 -14.39 -1.55 -10.79
CA ASP A 49 -15.49 -0.57 -10.83
C ASP A 49 -15.00 0.88 -10.81
N MET A 50 -14.03 1.19 -9.95
CA MET A 50 -13.51 2.55 -9.77
C MET A 50 -12.11 2.77 -10.36
N LYS A 51 -11.52 1.75 -10.99
CA LYS A 51 -10.15 1.80 -11.54
C LYS A 51 -9.89 3.05 -12.37
N THR A 52 -10.71 3.30 -13.39
CA THR A 52 -10.54 4.43 -14.31
C THR A 52 -10.61 5.77 -13.59
N GLN A 53 -11.53 5.91 -12.64
CA GLN A 53 -11.66 7.15 -11.86
C GLN A 53 -10.45 7.35 -10.94
N LEU A 54 -9.98 6.30 -10.28
CA LEU A 54 -8.81 6.36 -9.41
C LEU A 54 -7.55 6.74 -10.21
N LEU A 55 -7.34 6.14 -11.39
CA LEU A 55 -6.22 6.49 -12.26
C LEU A 55 -6.29 7.97 -12.70
N ASN A 56 -7.49 8.45 -13.04
CA ASN A 56 -7.68 9.87 -13.39
C ASN A 56 -7.38 10.80 -12.21
N ASP A 57 -7.84 10.45 -11.01
CA ASP A 57 -7.59 11.22 -9.79
C ASP A 57 -6.08 11.23 -9.47
N ILE A 58 -5.38 10.10 -9.63
CA ILE A 58 -3.92 10.00 -9.46
C ILE A 58 -3.18 10.93 -10.43
N HIS A 59 -3.64 11.13 -11.66
CA HIS A 59 -2.96 12.04 -12.58
C HIS A 59 -3.23 13.53 -12.30
N LYS A 60 -4.36 13.85 -11.65
CA LYS A 60 -4.85 15.23 -11.54
C LYS A 60 -4.67 15.85 -10.15
N LEU A 61 -4.57 15.05 -9.10
CA LEU A 61 -4.56 15.55 -7.72
C LEU A 61 -3.14 15.74 -7.16
N SER A 62 -3.00 16.74 -6.29
CA SER A 62 -1.80 16.95 -5.48
C SER A 62 -1.86 16.07 -4.22
N LEU A 63 -1.29 14.86 -4.31
CA LEU A 63 -1.42 13.80 -3.30
C LEU A 63 -0.25 13.72 -2.31
N GLU A 64 0.85 14.46 -2.53
CA GLU A 64 2.12 14.32 -1.79
C GLU A 64 1.94 14.42 -0.26
N LYS A 65 1.07 15.31 0.21
CA LYS A 65 0.82 15.54 1.64
C LYS A 65 -0.05 14.46 2.30
N TYR A 66 -0.65 13.58 1.50
CA TYR A 66 -1.64 12.60 1.95
C TYR A 66 -1.14 11.16 1.81
N ILE A 67 0.13 10.95 1.50
CA ILE A 67 0.68 9.61 1.18
C ILE A 67 0.44 8.61 2.32
N SER A 68 0.59 9.02 3.58
CA SER A 68 0.36 8.15 4.73
C SER A 68 -1.10 7.66 4.81
N GLU A 69 -2.07 8.57 4.67
CA GLU A 69 -3.49 8.22 4.67
C GLU A 69 -3.90 7.40 3.44
N ILE A 70 -3.31 7.71 2.28
CA ILE A 70 -3.48 6.93 1.05
C ILE A 70 -2.98 5.51 1.26
N VAL A 71 -1.78 5.31 1.81
CA VAL A 71 -1.25 3.96 2.09
C VAL A 71 -2.17 3.20 3.04
N GLY A 72 -2.60 3.81 4.15
CA GLY A 72 -3.54 3.18 5.08
C GLY A 72 -4.85 2.77 4.39
N SER A 73 -5.39 3.63 3.55
CA SER A 73 -6.63 3.38 2.82
C SER A 73 -6.46 2.31 1.74
N VAL A 74 -5.35 2.34 0.99
CA VAL A 74 -5.01 1.31 0.00
C VAL A 74 -4.89 -0.06 0.64
N MET A 75 -4.26 -0.17 1.82
CA MET A 75 -4.17 -1.44 2.56
C MET A 75 -5.57 -2.01 2.89
N GLU A 76 -6.49 -1.17 3.36
CA GLU A 76 -7.86 -1.58 3.61
C GLU A 76 -8.62 -1.94 2.31
N GLY A 77 -8.41 -1.19 1.24
CA GLY A 77 -9.03 -1.42 -0.06
C GLY A 77 -8.57 -2.72 -0.71
N MET A 78 -7.27 -3.06 -0.60
CA MET A 78 -6.70 -4.32 -1.11
C MET A 78 -7.44 -5.54 -0.57
N LEU A 79 -7.90 -5.53 0.68
CA LEU A 79 -8.64 -6.64 1.27
C LEU A 79 -10.01 -6.90 0.64
N LYS A 80 -10.54 -5.92 -0.11
CA LYS A 80 -11.81 -6.02 -0.83
C LYS A 80 -11.63 -6.60 -2.23
N CYS A 81 -10.41 -6.60 -2.77
CA CYS A 81 -10.08 -7.14 -4.10
C CYS A 81 -9.97 -8.68 -4.06
N LYS A 82 -11.10 -9.38 -4.06
CA LYS A 82 -11.14 -10.85 -3.96
C LYS A 82 -11.04 -11.56 -5.32
N THR A 83 -11.55 -10.94 -6.38
CA THR A 83 -11.57 -11.52 -7.73
C THR A 83 -10.27 -11.24 -8.47
N SER A 84 -9.95 -12.06 -9.48
CA SER A 84 -8.77 -11.81 -10.34
C SER A 84 -8.84 -10.47 -11.08
N VAL A 85 -10.05 -10.05 -11.45
CA VAL A 85 -10.30 -8.77 -12.14
C VAL A 85 -10.04 -7.60 -11.20
N ASP A 86 -10.51 -7.68 -9.95
CA ASP A 86 -10.25 -6.63 -8.96
C ASP A 86 -8.79 -6.57 -8.53
N VAL A 87 -8.11 -7.71 -8.44
CA VAL A 87 -6.67 -7.76 -8.16
C VAL A 87 -5.88 -7.10 -9.29
N ALA A 88 -6.21 -7.39 -10.55
CA ALA A 88 -5.56 -6.75 -11.70
C ALA A 88 -5.77 -5.22 -11.70
N ALA A 89 -7.00 -4.77 -11.44
CA ALA A 89 -7.32 -3.34 -11.31
C ALA A 89 -6.56 -2.67 -10.16
N CYS A 90 -6.50 -3.32 -9.00
CA CYS A 90 -5.75 -2.85 -7.83
C CYS A 90 -4.26 -2.69 -8.16
N VAL A 91 -3.67 -3.66 -8.86
CA VAL A 91 -2.26 -3.63 -9.28
C VAL A 91 -1.98 -2.46 -10.22
N GLU A 92 -2.89 -2.13 -11.15
CA GLU A 92 -2.77 -0.95 -12.01
C GLU A 92 -2.80 0.36 -11.20
N VAL A 93 -3.74 0.49 -10.26
CA VAL A 93 -3.87 1.69 -9.40
C VAL A 93 -2.64 1.87 -8.52
N VAL A 94 -2.17 0.79 -7.88
CA VAL A 94 -0.97 0.82 -7.03
C VAL A 94 0.29 1.10 -7.86
N SER A 95 0.37 0.57 -9.08
CA SER A 95 1.47 0.89 -10.01
C SER A 95 1.48 2.37 -10.37
N ALA A 96 0.32 2.99 -10.61
CA ALA A 96 0.24 4.43 -10.90
C ALA A 96 0.67 5.30 -9.70
N LEU A 97 0.29 4.91 -8.47
CA LEU A 97 0.76 5.56 -7.24
C LEU A 97 2.28 5.40 -7.07
N HIS A 98 2.80 4.21 -7.29
CA HIS A 98 4.22 3.92 -7.27
C HIS A 98 4.99 4.76 -8.30
N GLN A 99 4.48 4.88 -9.53
CA GLN A 99 5.11 5.65 -10.59
C GLN A 99 5.19 7.15 -10.29
N ARG A 100 4.26 7.68 -9.48
CA ARG A 100 4.29 9.07 -9.01
C ARG A 100 5.15 9.26 -7.76
N PHE A 101 5.12 8.30 -6.84
CA PHE A 101 5.70 8.43 -5.49
C PHE A 101 6.52 7.19 -5.11
N PRO A 102 7.57 6.82 -5.86
CA PRO A 102 8.25 5.55 -5.67
C PRO A 102 8.84 5.43 -4.25
N ASP A 103 9.51 6.47 -3.76
CA ASP A 103 10.16 6.48 -2.44
C ASP A 103 9.19 6.71 -1.27
N ASN A 104 8.15 7.53 -1.46
CA ASN A 104 7.26 7.89 -0.35
C ASN A 104 6.12 6.89 -0.18
N PHE A 105 5.43 6.53 -1.28
CA PHE A 105 4.31 5.61 -1.22
C PHE A 105 4.77 4.15 -1.10
N THR A 106 5.69 3.72 -1.96
CA THR A 106 6.04 2.29 -2.08
C THR A 106 6.78 1.77 -0.86
N LEU A 107 7.69 2.56 -0.29
CA LEU A 107 8.42 2.15 0.93
C LEU A 107 7.46 2.03 2.12
N LEU A 108 6.54 2.99 2.31
CA LEU A 108 5.50 2.91 3.34
C LEU A 108 4.55 1.72 3.12
N LEU A 109 4.09 1.49 1.89
CA LEU A 109 3.25 0.35 1.53
C LEU A 109 3.96 -0.98 1.83
N SER A 110 5.23 -1.10 1.44
CA SER A 110 6.05 -2.30 1.68
C SER A 110 6.22 -2.58 3.17
N GLY A 111 6.38 -1.53 3.98
CA GLY A 111 6.42 -1.65 5.44
C GLY A 111 5.09 -2.16 6.01
N GLN A 112 3.96 -1.60 5.58
CA GLN A 112 2.64 -2.03 6.02
C GLN A 112 2.33 -3.47 5.60
N LEU A 113 2.67 -3.88 4.37
CA LEU A 113 2.53 -5.26 3.92
C LEU A 113 3.35 -6.20 4.79
N SER A 114 4.63 -5.87 5.03
CA SER A 114 5.52 -6.68 5.87
C SER A 114 4.94 -6.86 7.29
N LYS A 115 4.47 -5.77 7.91
CA LYS A 115 3.82 -5.81 9.24
C LYS A 115 2.57 -6.71 9.24
N ASN A 116 1.73 -6.64 8.21
CA ASN A 116 0.49 -7.42 8.14
C ASN A 116 0.72 -8.90 7.80
N LEU A 117 1.87 -9.23 7.21
CA LEU A 117 2.26 -10.58 6.83
C LEU A 117 3.09 -11.30 7.92
N GLN A 118 3.44 -10.62 9.01
CA GLN A 118 4.16 -11.23 10.13
C GLN A 118 3.34 -12.35 10.81
N PRO A 119 4.03 -13.34 11.41
CA PRO A 119 3.39 -14.33 12.26
C PRO A 119 2.78 -13.67 13.52
N PRO A 120 1.77 -14.30 14.13
CA PRO A 120 1.12 -13.76 15.31
C PRO A 120 2.07 -13.65 16.50
N ASN A 121 1.84 -12.62 17.32
CA ASN A 121 2.61 -12.39 18.54
C ASN A 121 2.26 -13.46 19.59
N LYS A 122 3.25 -14.26 20.01
CA LYS A 122 3.07 -15.38 20.95
C LYS A 122 2.52 -14.94 22.30
N GLN A 123 2.91 -13.75 22.79
CA GLN A 123 2.45 -13.20 24.05
C GLN A 123 0.97 -12.79 23.98
N TYR A 124 0.54 -12.18 22.87
CA TYR A 124 -0.88 -11.87 22.65
C TYR A 124 -1.72 -13.15 22.53
N LEU A 125 -1.22 -14.17 21.82
CA LEU A 125 -1.91 -15.46 21.75
C LEU A 125 -2.07 -16.09 23.14
N ALA A 126 -1.11 -15.92 24.06
CA ALA A 126 -1.20 -16.51 25.40
C ALA A 126 -2.37 -15.95 26.23
N THR A 127 -2.89 -14.75 25.92
CA THR A 127 -4.01 -14.13 26.65
C THR A 127 -5.39 -14.56 26.14
N LEU A 128 -5.46 -15.38 25.08
CA LEU A 128 -6.71 -15.76 24.43
C LEU A 128 -7.15 -17.19 24.77
N SER A 129 -8.47 -17.38 24.83
CA SER A 129 -9.08 -18.71 24.91
C SER A 129 -8.82 -19.52 23.62
N ALA A 130 -9.04 -20.84 23.67
CA ALA A 130 -8.89 -21.70 22.50
C ALA A 130 -9.80 -21.26 21.33
N GLU A 131 -11.06 -20.92 21.62
CA GLU A 131 -12.02 -20.44 20.62
C GLU A 131 -11.61 -19.09 20.02
N GLN A 132 -11.13 -18.17 20.85
CA GLN A 132 -10.63 -16.86 20.38
C GLN A 132 -9.41 -17.02 19.47
N LYS A 133 -8.47 -17.91 19.82
CA LYS A 133 -7.30 -18.22 18.99
C LYS A 133 -7.71 -18.73 17.61
N GLU A 134 -8.63 -19.68 17.54
CA GLU A 134 -9.09 -20.26 16.27
C GLU A 134 -9.76 -19.19 15.38
N LYS A 135 -10.64 -18.38 15.97
CA LYS A 135 -11.34 -17.31 15.25
C LYS A 135 -10.38 -16.26 14.71
N GLU A 136 -9.43 -15.80 15.53
CA GLU A 136 -8.43 -14.82 15.10
C GLU A 136 -7.49 -15.38 14.03
N GLU A 137 -7.06 -16.63 14.19
CA GLU A 137 -6.18 -17.29 13.23
C GLU A 137 -6.85 -17.43 11.87
N SER A 138 -8.12 -17.83 11.84
CA SER A 138 -8.92 -17.91 10.61
C SER A 138 -9.06 -16.54 9.91
N ALA A 139 -9.33 -15.48 10.68
CA ALA A 139 -9.41 -14.12 10.15
C ALA A 139 -8.04 -13.63 9.62
N ARG A 140 -6.96 -13.94 10.34
CA ARG A 140 -5.57 -13.60 9.96
C ARG A 140 -5.17 -14.30 8.66
N ILE A 141 -5.40 -15.60 8.55
CA ILE A 141 -5.09 -16.38 7.33
C ILE A 141 -5.84 -15.80 6.14
N THR A 142 -7.13 -15.48 6.30
CA THR A 142 -7.96 -14.90 5.24
C THR A 142 -7.37 -13.57 4.76
N LYS A 143 -7.01 -12.69 5.70
CA LYS A 143 -6.39 -11.38 5.41
C LYS A 143 -5.04 -11.52 4.72
N GLN A 144 -4.16 -12.38 5.25
CA GLN A 144 -2.82 -12.59 4.70
C GLN A 144 -2.83 -13.21 3.32
N ARG A 145 -3.77 -14.13 3.03
CA ARG A 145 -3.92 -14.71 1.70
C ARG A 145 -4.16 -13.65 0.63
N THR A 146 -5.04 -12.68 0.92
CA THR A 146 -5.31 -11.57 0.00
C THR A 146 -4.09 -10.68 -0.20
N TYR A 147 -3.42 -10.30 0.89
CA TYR A 147 -2.20 -9.48 0.79
C TYR A 147 -1.06 -10.19 0.06
N LEU A 148 -0.81 -11.48 0.33
CA LEU A 148 0.22 -12.26 -0.36
C LEU A 148 -0.07 -12.32 -1.86
N ARG A 149 -1.31 -12.57 -2.25
CA ARG A 149 -1.71 -12.61 -3.66
C ARG A 149 -1.40 -11.29 -4.37
N ILE A 150 -1.81 -10.16 -3.78
CA ILE A 150 -1.58 -8.83 -4.36
C ILE A 150 -0.08 -8.48 -4.33
N ALA A 151 0.63 -8.79 -3.25
CA ALA A 151 2.07 -8.55 -3.14
C ALA A 151 2.86 -9.32 -4.20
N CYS A 152 2.51 -10.57 -4.49
CA CYS A 152 3.10 -11.34 -5.57
C CYS A 152 2.90 -10.66 -6.94
N GLU A 153 1.69 -10.16 -7.22
CA GLU A 153 1.42 -9.43 -8.46
C GLU A 153 2.20 -8.12 -8.55
N LEU A 154 2.29 -7.36 -7.45
CA LEU A 154 3.09 -6.13 -7.36
C LEU A 154 4.58 -6.40 -7.56
N TRP A 155 5.09 -7.53 -7.07
CA TRP A 155 6.46 -7.97 -7.32
C TRP A 155 6.66 -8.34 -8.79
N LEU A 156 5.71 -9.06 -9.41
CA LEU A 156 5.78 -9.41 -10.83
C LEU A 156 5.80 -8.18 -11.75
N VAL A 157 5.11 -7.11 -11.37
CA VAL A 157 5.16 -5.83 -12.10
C VAL A 157 6.23 -4.87 -11.56
N GLY A 158 7.13 -5.32 -10.68
CA GLY A 158 8.30 -4.52 -10.26
C GLY A 158 8.00 -3.31 -9.36
N VAL A 159 6.81 -3.23 -8.76
CA VAL A 159 6.52 -2.25 -7.70
C VAL A 159 7.32 -2.61 -6.45
N LEU A 160 7.21 -3.86 -6.00
CA LEU A 160 8.01 -4.41 -4.90
C LEU A 160 9.28 -5.05 -5.46
N ARG A 161 10.46 -4.70 -4.94
CA ARG A 161 11.75 -5.23 -5.40
C ARG A 161 12.38 -6.15 -4.38
N SER A 162 12.26 -5.82 -3.10
CA SER A 162 12.87 -6.56 -1.98
C SER A 162 11.96 -6.55 -0.74
N VAL A 163 12.08 -7.60 0.07
CA VAL A 163 11.48 -7.66 1.42
C VAL A 163 11.97 -6.54 2.34
N THR A 164 13.10 -5.91 2.00
CA THR A 164 13.68 -4.79 2.75
C THR A 164 13.21 -3.41 2.29
N ASP A 165 12.44 -3.28 1.20
CA ASP A 165 11.97 -1.97 0.69
C ASP A 165 11.21 -1.19 1.79
N GLY A 166 10.54 -1.87 2.73
CA GLY A 166 9.83 -1.25 3.84
C GLY A 166 10.61 -1.10 5.16
N ALA A 167 11.86 -1.54 5.23
CA ALA A 167 12.58 -1.67 6.51
C ALA A 167 12.81 -0.31 7.19
N ALA A 168 13.26 0.69 6.44
CA ALA A 168 13.45 2.05 6.96
C ALA A 168 12.11 2.70 7.38
N ALA A 169 11.07 2.56 6.55
CA ALA A 169 9.73 3.05 6.84
C ALA A 169 9.13 2.45 8.14
N LEU A 170 9.38 1.17 8.40
CA LEU A 170 8.97 0.52 9.65
C LEU A 170 9.73 1.09 10.86
N SER A 171 11.04 1.31 10.74
CA SER A 171 11.85 1.86 11.83
C SER A 171 11.42 3.27 12.23
N SER A 172 11.07 4.12 11.26
CA SER A 172 10.57 5.49 11.51
C SER A 172 9.19 5.52 12.18
N ILE A 173 8.34 4.53 11.89
CA ILE A 173 7.03 4.41 12.56
C ILE A 173 7.21 3.97 14.02
N THR A 174 8.16 3.08 14.30
CA THR A 174 8.45 2.64 15.69
C THR A 174 9.08 3.74 16.54
N THR A 175 9.93 4.62 15.97
CA THR A 175 10.50 5.74 16.72
C THR A 175 9.46 6.80 17.09
N ASN A 176 8.45 7.04 16.23
CA ASN A 176 7.37 7.99 16.53
C ASN A 176 6.36 7.45 17.56
N GLY A 177 6.43 6.16 17.92
CA GLY A 177 5.64 5.54 18.99
C GLY A 177 6.38 5.39 20.32
N VAL A 178 7.65 5.83 20.38
CA VAL A 178 8.48 5.78 21.59
C VAL A 178 9.10 7.16 21.83
N GLU A 179 8.27 8.19 21.94
CA GLU A 179 8.59 9.27 22.90
C GLU A 179 8.23 8.74 24.29
N ALA A 180 9.03 7.77 24.75
CA ALA A 180 9.08 7.43 26.16
C ALA A 180 9.74 8.61 26.85
N HIS A 181 8.93 9.28 27.68
CA HIS A 181 9.32 10.17 28.77
C HIS A 181 10.72 9.76 29.29
N ARG A 182 11.76 10.49 28.89
CA ARG A 182 13.02 10.48 29.62
C ARG A 182 12.89 11.54 30.68
N ASP A 183 12.39 11.11 31.84
CA ASP A 183 12.56 11.87 33.07
C ASP A 183 14.05 12.10 33.29
N ALA A 184 14.39 13.39 33.39
CA ALA A 184 15.69 13.85 33.82
C ALA A 184 15.87 13.50 35.30
N PHE A 185 16.97 12.81 35.60
CA PHE A 185 17.66 12.90 36.88
C PHE A 185 18.94 13.69 36.65
#